data_AF-A0A820QZZ6-F1
#
_entry.id   AF-A0A820QZZ6-F1
#
_cell.length_a   1.000
_cell.length_b   1.000
_cell.length_c   1.000
_cell.angle_alpha   90.00
_cell.angle_beta   90.00
_cell.angle_gamma   90.00
#
_symmetry.space_group_name_H-M   'P 1'
#
loop_
_entity.id
_entity.type
_entity.pdbx_description
1 polymer ?
#
loop_
_entity_poly.entity_id
_entity_poly.type
_entity_poly.pdbx_seq_one_letter_code
_entity_poly.pdbx_strand_id
1 'polypeptide(L)'
;TSEQVWYNWNAPRSISYSAIIYCLRAMIPHEIPLNQGCMRPIEVILPPGSILDPHKDAAVVGGNVLTSQRLVDVILRAFGVCAASQGCMNNITWGDNNAMSYYETVAGGAGAVCIFI
;
A
#
# COMPACT_ATOMS: atom_id res chain seq x y z
N THR A 1 -1.15 8.71 12.92
CA THR A 1 -1.86 7.51 12.43
C THR A 1 -2.94 7.15 13.43
N SER A 2 -4.13 6.72 12.97
CA SER A 2 -5.23 6.30 13.85
C SER A 2 -4.96 4.93 14.49
N GLU A 3 -5.76 4.57 15.50
CA GLU A 3 -5.81 3.22 16.05
C GLU A 3 -6.24 2.19 14.98
N GLN A 4 -5.93 0.91 15.24
CA GLN A 4 -6.43 -0.21 14.45
C GLN A 4 -7.97 -0.28 14.47
N VAL A 5 -8.55 -0.91 13.46
CA VAL A 5 -10.00 -0.98 13.26
C VAL A 5 -10.54 -2.41 13.35
N TRP A 6 -11.82 -2.56 13.68
CA TRP A 6 -12.55 -3.84 13.69
C TRP A 6 -12.94 -4.34 12.28
N TYR A 7 -12.35 -3.76 11.24
CA TYR A 7 -12.52 -4.14 9.84
C TYR A 7 -11.22 -4.71 9.29
N ASN A 8 -11.23 -5.14 8.02
CA ASN A 8 -10.06 -5.75 7.42
C ASN A 8 -9.02 -4.76 6.86
N TRP A 9 -9.22 -3.45 7.02
CA TRP A 9 -8.33 -2.42 6.46
C TRP A 9 -7.03 -2.19 7.25
N ASN A 10 -6.76 -2.97 8.29
CA ASN A 10 -5.50 -2.88 9.01
C ASN A 10 -4.33 -3.35 8.14
N ALA A 11 -3.22 -2.63 8.20
CA ALA A 11 -2.03 -2.90 7.41
C ALA A 11 -0.87 -3.29 8.34
N PRO A 12 -0.37 -4.53 8.30
CA PRO A 12 0.85 -4.91 8.99
C PRO A 12 2.01 -3.99 8.61
N ARG A 13 3.01 -3.87 9.49
CA ARG A 13 4.20 -3.02 9.25
C ARG A 13 4.81 -3.26 7.87
N SER A 14 4.90 -4.51 7.42
CA SER A 14 5.43 -4.91 6.12
C SER A 14 4.79 -4.18 4.93
N ILE A 15 3.51 -3.79 5.03
CA ILE A 15 2.80 -3.04 4.00
C ILE A 15 3.31 -1.60 3.90
N SER A 16 3.61 -0.98 5.04
CA SER A 16 4.25 0.34 5.06
C SER A 16 5.65 0.29 4.44
N TYR A 17 6.46 -0.74 4.75
CA TYR A 17 7.77 -0.93 4.12
C TYR A 17 7.65 -1.11 2.61
N SER A 18 6.71 -1.94 2.14
CA SER A 18 6.47 -2.17 0.71
C SER A 18 6.03 -0.90 -0.02
N ALA A 19 5.13 -0.10 0.59
CA ALA A 19 4.69 1.18 0.02
C ALA A 19 5.86 2.17 -0.12
N ILE A 20 6.74 2.24 0.89
CA ILE A 20 7.95 3.08 0.84
C ILE A 20 8.87 2.61 -0.29
N ILE A 21 9.20 1.32 -0.36
CA ILE A 21 10.07 0.77 -1.41
C ILE A 21 9.49 1.02 -2.80
N TYR A 22 8.18 0.83 -2.98
CA TYR A 22 7.49 1.14 -4.23
C TYR A 22 7.68 2.61 -4.62
N CYS A 23 7.43 3.54 -3.69
CA CYS A 23 7.56 4.97 -3.97
C CYS A 23 9.00 5.36 -4.30
N LEU A 24 9.99 4.85 -3.57
CA LEU A 24 11.41 5.08 -3.88
C LEU A 24 11.77 4.61 -5.29
N ARG A 25 11.33 3.40 -5.66
CA ARG A 25 11.56 2.86 -7.01
C ARG A 25 10.85 3.66 -8.09
N ALA A 26 9.65 4.15 -7.81
CA ALA A 26 8.92 4.99 -8.75
C ALA A 26 9.62 6.33 -8.97
N MET A 27 10.19 6.94 -7.92
CA MET A 27 10.78 8.28 -7.99
C MET A 27 12.24 8.32 -8.42
N ILE A 28 12.99 7.22 -8.26
CA ILE A 28 14.43 7.21 -8.52
C ILE A 28 14.69 6.65 -9.93
N PRO A 29 15.34 7.42 -10.83
CA PRO A 29 15.54 7.05 -12.23
C PRO A 29 16.63 5.98 -12.45
N HIS A 30 17.20 5.46 -11.36
CA HIS A 30 18.24 4.43 -11.40
C HIS A 30 17.67 3.08 -10.93
N GLU A 31 18.26 1.99 -11.42
CA GLU A 31 17.90 0.67 -10.91
C GLU A 31 18.26 0.55 -9.43
N ILE A 32 17.24 0.39 -8.60
CA ILE A 32 17.38 0.12 -7.18
C ILE A 32 17.21 -1.39 -6.93
N PRO A 33 18.19 -2.05 -6.29
CA PRO A 33 18.04 -3.43 -5.84
C PRO A 33 16.82 -3.58 -4.92
N LEU A 34 15.92 -4.53 -5.19
CA LEU A 34 14.73 -4.74 -4.36
C LEU A 34 15.08 -5.52 -3.08
N ASN A 35 15.71 -4.88 -2.11
CA ASN A 35 16.05 -5.50 -0.83
C ASN A 35 15.98 -4.53 0.36
N GLN A 36 16.10 -5.06 1.58
CA GLN A 36 16.02 -4.28 2.81
C GLN A 36 17.13 -3.23 2.95
N GLY A 37 18.22 -3.33 2.18
CA GLY A 37 19.28 -2.33 2.13
C GLY A 37 18.79 -0.94 1.75
N CYS A 38 17.75 -0.85 0.91
CA CYS A 38 17.12 0.41 0.52
C CYS A 38 16.38 1.13 1.65
N MET A 39 16.02 0.39 2.71
CA MET A 39 15.37 0.93 3.89
C MET A 39 16.36 1.39 4.97
N ARG A 40 17.65 1.08 4.82
CA ARG A 40 18.69 1.47 5.79
C ARG A 40 18.72 2.98 6.10
N PRO A 41 18.54 3.91 5.14
CA PRO A 41 18.55 5.34 5.44
C PRO A 41 17.18 5.87 5.90
N ILE A 42 16.17 5.03 6.09
CA ILE A 42 14.79 5.44 6.36
C ILE A 42 14.38 5.01 7.75
N GLU A 43 14.07 5.99 8.59
CA GLU A 43 13.44 5.76 9.88
C GLU A 43 11.92 5.59 9.70
N VAL A 44 11.37 4.46 10.14
CA VAL A 44 9.94 4.14 10.01
C VAL A 44 9.31 4.10 11.41
N ILE A 45 8.58 5.16 11.75
CA ILE A 45 7.91 5.33 13.04
C ILE A 45 6.44 4.95 12.89
N LEU A 46 6.07 3.78 13.42
CA LEU A 46 4.69 3.29 13.44
C LEU A 46 4.28 3.04 14.90
N PRO A 47 3.27 3.76 15.43
CA PRO A 47 2.78 3.52 16.78
C PRO A 47 2.18 2.11 16.89
N PRO A 48 2.56 1.30 17.90
CA PRO A 48 1.95 -0.01 18.14
C PRO A 48 0.44 0.10 18.35
N GLY A 49 -0.33 -0.85 17.83
CA GLY A 49 -1.80 -0.85 17.90
C GLY A 49 -2.47 0.14 16.93
N SER A 50 -1.70 0.78 16.05
CA SER A 50 -2.24 1.65 15.01
C SER A 50 -2.72 0.86 13.79
N ILE A 51 -3.48 1.50 12.89
CA ILE A 51 -3.90 0.88 11.63
C ILE A 51 -2.72 0.42 10.75
N LEU A 52 -1.50 0.92 11.01
CA LEU A 52 -0.27 0.56 10.27
C LEU A 52 0.70 -0.35 11.06
N ASP A 53 0.37 -0.63 12.33
CA ASP A 53 1.07 -1.62 13.17
C ASP A 53 0.05 -2.30 14.10
N PRO A 54 -0.93 -3.03 13.52
CA PRO A 54 -2.03 -3.63 14.27
C PRO A 54 -1.55 -4.83 15.07
N HIS A 55 -2.32 -5.21 16.10
CA HIS A 55 -2.13 -6.48 16.79
C HIS A 55 -2.29 -7.67 15.83
N LYS A 56 -1.58 -8.77 16.13
CA LYS A 56 -1.54 -10.00 15.33
C LYS A 56 -2.92 -10.64 15.05
N ASP A 57 -3.90 -10.36 15.91
CA ASP A 57 -5.24 -10.92 15.83
C ASP A 57 -6.20 -10.06 14.97
N ALA A 58 -5.73 -8.91 14.47
CA ALA A 58 -6.52 -8.02 13.63
C ALA A 58 -6.68 -8.58 12.21
N ALA A 59 -7.83 -8.33 11.59
CA ALA A 59 -8.05 -8.64 10.19
C ALA A 59 -7.29 -7.66 9.27
N VAL A 60 -6.56 -8.19 8.28
CA VAL A 60 -5.58 -7.42 7.50
C VAL A 60 -5.72 -7.49 5.98
N VAL A 61 -6.66 -8.29 5.44
CA VAL A 61 -6.75 -8.51 3.98
C VAL A 61 -6.97 -7.20 3.21
N GLY A 62 -7.79 -6.30 3.75
CA GLY A 62 -8.06 -4.97 3.22
C GLY A 62 -6.88 -4.00 3.30
N GLY A 63 -5.91 -4.26 4.18
CA GLY A 63 -4.68 -3.47 4.29
C GLY A 63 -3.87 -3.46 2.99
N ASN A 64 -3.85 -4.59 2.27
CA ASN A 64 -3.13 -4.73 1.00
C ASN A 64 -3.81 -4.06 -0.18
N VAL A 65 -5.14 -3.95 -0.15
CA VAL A 65 -5.94 -3.50 -1.30
C VAL A 65 -6.41 -2.06 -1.18
N LEU A 66 -6.59 -1.53 0.04
CA LEU A 66 -7.05 -0.15 0.27
C LEU A 66 -5.98 0.68 0.98
N THR A 67 -5.53 0.28 2.16
CA THR A 67 -4.65 1.09 3.01
C THR A 67 -3.27 1.31 2.39
N SER A 68 -2.72 0.28 1.75
CA SER A 68 -1.47 0.36 0.97
C SER A 68 -1.52 1.42 -0.12
N GLN A 69 -2.64 1.52 -0.85
CA GLN A 69 -2.83 2.49 -1.91
C GLN A 69 -2.85 3.92 -1.36
N ARG A 70 -3.50 4.12 -0.20
CA ARG A 70 -3.51 5.42 0.48
C ARG A 70 -2.16 5.79 1.06
N LEU A 71 -1.39 4.82 1.53
CA LEU A 71 0.01 5.06 1.91
C LEU A 71 0.83 5.57 0.73
N VAL A 72 0.72 4.93 -0.43
CA VAL A 72 1.41 5.34 -1.66
C VAL A 72 0.99 6.76 -2.07
N ASP A 73 -0.31 7.05 -2.11
CA ASP A 73 -0.83 8.39 -2.42
C ASP A 73 -0.22 9.45 -1.49
N VAL A 74 -0.19 9.18 -0.18
CA VAL A 74 0.35 10.12 0.82
C VAL A 74 1.85 10.33 0.62
N ILE A 75 2.63 9.27 0.38
CA ILE A 75 4.08 9.37 0.16
C ILE A 75 4.38 10.16 -1.11
N LEU A 76 3.78 9.78 -2.25
CA LEU A 76 4.03 10.45 -3.53
C LEU A 76 3.57 11.92 -3.51
N ARG A 77 2.45 12.21 -2.82
CA ARG A 77 1.98 13.58 -2.61
C ARG A 77 2.93 14.39 -1.74
N ALA A 78 3.54 13.80 -0.72
CA ALA A 78 4.51 14.48 0.13
C ALA A 78 5.75 14.94 -0.65
N PHE A 79 6.15 14.19 -1.69
CA PHE A 79 7.22 14.56 -2.62
C PHE A 79 6.76 15.40 -3.82
N GLY A 80 5.45 15.68 -3.96
CA GLY A 80 4.90 16.44 -5.08
C GLY A 80 5.02 15.75 -6.44
N VAL A 81 5.19 14.43 -6.47
CA VAL A 81 5.49 13.67 -7.70
C VAL A 81 4.21 13.34 -8.49
N CYS A 82 3.17 12.92 -7.79
CA CYS A 82 1.93 12.44 -8.38
C CYS A 82 0.72 12.85 -7.53
N ALA A 83 -0.39 13.20 -8.19
CA ALA A 83 -1.69 13.32 -7.54
C ALA A 83 -2.23 11.93 -7.12
N ALA A 84 -3.30 11.91 -6.32
CA ALA A 84 -3.89 10.64 -5.89
C ALA A 84 -4.41 9.83 -7.10
N SER A 85 -4.11 8.54 -7.10
CA SER A 85 -4.61 7.60 -8.11
C SER A 85 -5.92 6.94 -7.65
N GLN A 86 -6.42 5.96 -8.39
CA GLN A 86 -7.45 5.05 -7.89
C GLN A 86 -6.93 4.32 -6.66
N GLY A 87 -7.14 4.87 -5.47
CA GLY A 87 -6.58 4.29 -4.26
C GLY A 87 -7.42 3.18 -3.65
N CYS A 88 -7.88 2.27 -4.51
CA CYS A 88 -8.29 0.92 -4.14
C CYS A 88 -7.92 -0.03 -5.28
N MET A 89 -7.52 -1.25 -4.92
CA MET A 89 -7.57 -2.37 -5.85
C MET A 89 -9.04 -2.77 -5.97
N ASN A 90 -9.68 -2.38 -7.06
CA ASN A 90 -11.09 -2.66 -7.30
C ASN A 90 -11.22 -4.13 -7.70
N ASN A 91 -11.53 -5.02 -6.76
CA ASN A 91 -11.52 -6.46 -7.02
C ASN A 91 -12.94 -7.00 -7.14
N ILE A 92 -13.17 -7.82 -8.17
CA ILE A 92 -14.38 -8.64 -8.31
C ILE A 92 -14.02 -10.06 -7.89
N THR A 93 -14.70 -10.55 -6.85
CA THR A 93 -14.49 -11.89 -6.31
C THR A 93 -15.79 -12.65 -6.21
N TRP A 94 -15.83 -13.88 -6.73
CA TRP A 94 -16.96 -14.79 -6.62
C TRP A 94 -16.47 -16.23 -6.66
N GLY A 95 -17.28 -17.16 -6.16
CA GLY A 95 -16.92 -18.56 -6.08
C GLY A 95 -18.13 -19.43 -5.78
N ASP A 96 -17.94 -20.75 -5.82
CA ASP A 96 -18.96 -21.73 -5.50
C ASP A 96 -18.55 -22.66 -4.34
N ASN A 97 -19.44 -23.55 -3.94
CA ASN A 97 -19.17 -24.55 -2.90
C ASN A 97 -18.29 -25.72 -3.38
N ASN A 98 -17.96 -25.77 -4.68
CA ASN A 98 -17.23 -26.86 -5.33
C ASN A 98 -15.77 -26.49 -5.64
N ALA A 99 -15.22 -25.60 -4.82
CA ALA A 99 -13.83 -25.12 -4.86
C ALA A 99 -13.48 -24.16 -6.02
N MET A 100 -14.45 -23.64 -6.77
CA MET A 100 -14.18 -22.56 -7.72
C MET A 100 -14.05 -21.23 -6.96
N SER A 101 -12.97 -20.49 -7.22
CA SER A 101 -12.79 -19.11 -6.77
C SER A 101 -12.22 -18.27 -7.90
N TYR A 102 -12.87 -17.16 -8.18
CA TYR A 102 -12.46 -16.18 -9.17
C TYR A 102 -12.08 -14.88 -8.47
N TYR A 103 -10.98 -14.29 -8.91
CA TYR A 103 -10.48 -13.01 -8.43
C TYR A 103 -9.97 -12.21 -9.63
N GLU A 104 -10.58 -11.05 -9.88
CA GLU A 104 -10.15 -10.13 -10.92
C GLU A 104 -9.95 -8.74 -10.34
N THR A 105 -8.93 -8.03 -10.80
CA THR A 105 -8.72 -6.62 -10.48
C THR A 105 -9.13 -5.77 -11.67
N VAL A 106 -10.10 -4.89 -11.45
CA VAL A 106 -10.61 -3.93 -12.41
C VAL A 106 -9.68 -2.72 -12.44
N ALA A 107 -9.29 -2.32 -13.64
CA ALA A 107 -8.44 -1.15 -13.86
C ALA A 107 -9.11 0.16 -13.42
N GLY A 108 -8.31 1.19 -13.21
CA GLY A 108 -8.78 2.55 -13.40
C GLY A 108 -7.72 3.61 -13.24
N GLY A 109 -8.10 4.77 -12.71
CA GLY A 109 -7.41 6.04 -12.98
C GLY A 109 -6.02 6.15 -12.36
N ALA A 110 -5.07 6.69 -13.14
CA ALA A 110 -3.78 7.16 -12.64
C ALA A 110 -3.86 8.65 -12.27
N GLY A 111 -3.17 9.04 -11.20
CA GLY A 111 -3.01 10.43 -10.80
C GLY A 111 -2.17 11.22 -11.80
N ALA A 112 -2.43 12.52 -11.93
CA ALA A 112 -1.62 13.41 -12.74
C ALA A 112 -0.20 13.54 -12.16
N VAL A 113 0.81 13.48 -13.02
CA VAL A 113 2.23 13.58 -12.64
C VAL A 113 2.83 14.92 -13.05
N CYS A 114 3.76 15.44 -12.25
CA CYS A 114 4.29 16.79 -12.47
C CYS A 114 5.43 16.85 -13.51
N ILE A 115 6.19 15.77 -13.76
CA ILE A 115 7.30 15.71 -14.75
C ILE A 115 7.71 14.23 -15.01
N PHE A 116 8.21 13.94 -16.22
CA PHE A 116 8.75 12.63 -16.64
C PHE A 116 9.97 12.22 -15.79
N ILE A 117 9.89 11.03 -15.23
CA ILE A 117 11.00 10.30 -14.57
C ILE A 117 11.79 9.56 -15.64
#